data_AF-U6MQG5-F1
#
_entry.id   AF-U6MQG5-F1
#
_cell.length_a   1.000
_cell.length_b   1.000
_cell.length_c   1.000
_cell.angle_alpha   90.00
_cell.angle_beta   90.00
_cell.angle_gamma   90.00
#
_symmetry.space_group_name_H-M   'P 1'
#
loop_
_entity.id
_entity.type
_entity.pdbx_description
1 polymer ?
#
loop_
_entity_poly.entity_id
_entity_poly.type
_entity_poly.pdbx_seq_one_letter_code
_entity_poly.pdbx_strand_id
1 'polypeptide(L)'
;MGIGKRKGTRDARLPAKVLWMRRQRVLRRLLKKYRDAKKIDSHMWGLWVPQAVRAVQGEPVQKQKSFDRSIEAIHNEKNLKVKEKALQEQVDARKQKAAAQKEKRKLKEENKKAGVAAAKPAQ
;
A
#
# COMPACT_ATOMS: atom_id res chain seq x y z
N MET A 1 -41.46 3.35 11.18
CA MET A 1 -42.74 3.04 10.50
C MET A 1 -42.92 1.52 10.36
N GLY A 2 -43.88 0.96 11.08
CA GLY A 2 -44.31 -0.44 10.94
C GLY A 2 -44.89 -0.74 9.56
N ILE A 3 -45.06 -2.02 9.24
CA ILE A 3 -45.44 -2.51 7.91
C ILE A 3 -46.78 -1.91 7.45
N GLY A 4 -47.77 -1.81 8.35
CA GLY A 4 -49.12 -1.31 8.01
C GLY A 4 -49.23 0.17 7.61
N LYS A 5 -48.21 1.00 7.88
CA LYS A 5 -48.19 2.42 7.45
C LYS A 5 -47.43 2.62 6.12
N ARG A 6 -46.85 1.56 5.56
CA ARG A 6 -46.06 1.62 4.32
C ARG A 6 -47.02 1.59 3.14
N LYS A 7 -47.14 2.71 2.43
CA LYS A 7 -47.86 2.78 1.16
C LYS A 7 -46.86 2.86 0.01
N GLY A 8 -47.15 2.16 -1.10
CA GLY A 8 -46.28 2.09 -2.27
C GLY A 8 -45.11 1.11 -2.14
N THR A 9 -44.42 0.88 -3.26
CA THR A 9 -43.29 -0.05 -3.34
C THR A 9 -42.05 0.47 -2.59
N ARG A 10 -41.14 -0.43 -2.22
CA ARG A 10 -39.88 -0.05 -1.56
C ARG A 10 -39.08 0.95 -2.39
N ASP A 11 -39.02 0.75 -3.71
CA ASP A 11 -38.26 1.60 -4.62
C ASP A 11 -38.91 2.98 -4.80
N ALA A 12 -40.24 3.08 -4.75
CA ALA A 12 -40.93 4.37 -4.73
C ALA A 12 -40.60 5.18 -3.46
N ARG A 13 -40.47 4.50 -2.31
CA ARG A 13 -40.16 5.16 -1.02
C ARG A 13 -38.69 5.51 -0.88
N LEU A 14 -37.81 4.66 -1.40
CA LEU A 14 -36.34 4.78 -1.34
C LEU A 14 -35.75 4.26 -2.65
N PRO A 15 -35.66 5.11 -3.69
CA PRO A 15 -35.14 4.70 -4.97
C PRO A 15 -33.71 4.18 -4.85
N ALA A 16 -33.46 2.97 -5.35
CA ALA A 16 -32.13 2.36 -5.30
C ALA A 16 -31.07 3.24 -5.97
N LYS A 17 -31.44 3.95 -7.04
CA LYS A 17 -30.58 4.92 -7.75
C LYS A 17 -30.14 6.09 -6.87
N VAL A 18 -31.00 6.57 -5.98
CA VAL A 18 -30.66 7.68 -5.06
C VAL A 18 -29.69 7.19 -3.98
N LEU A 19 -29.95 6.03 -3.40
CA LEU A 19 -29.04 5.40 -2.43
C LEU A 19 -27.67 5.11 -3.04
N TRP A 20 -27.66 4.64 -4.28
CA TRP A 20 -26.45 4.42 -5.07
C TRP A 20 -25.60 5.69 -5.20
N MET A 21 -26.21 6.78 -5.69
CA MET A 21 -25.52 8.05 -5.88
C MET A 21 -24.96 8.58 -4.55
N ARG A 22 -25.73 8.45 -3.46
CA ARG A 22 -25.29 8.85 -2.11
C ARG A 22 -24.09 8.04 -1.64
N ARG A 23 -24.11 6.70 -1.78
CA ARG A 23 -22.98 5.81 -1.43
C ARG A 23 -21.71 6.17 -2.19
N GLN A 24 -21.82 6.34 -3.50
CA GLN A 24 -20.70 6.73 -4.37
C GLN A 24 -20.10 8.09 -3.96
N ARG A 25 -20.95 9.09 -3.66
CA ARG A 25 -20.49 10.42 -3.22
C ARG A 25 -19.77 10.37 -1.88
N VAL A 26 -20.28 9.62 -0.91
CA VAL A 26 -19.64 9.46 0.41
C VAL A 26 -18.27 8.80 0.26
N LEU A 27 -18.17 7.73 -0.52
CA LEU A 27 -16.92 7.01 -0.78
C LEU A 27 -15.87 7.91 -1.46
N ARG A 28 -16.25 8.64 -2.52
CA ARG A 28 -15.33 9.58 -3.19
C ARG A 28 -14.84 10.67 -2.23
N ARG A 29 -15.69 11.20 -1.36
CA ARG A 29 -15.29 12.18 -0.34
C ARG A 29 -14.33 11.59 0.68
N LEU A 30 -14.59 10.37 1.15
CA LEU A 30 -13.73 9.69 2.13
C LEU A 30 -12.34 9.40 1.56
N LEU A 31 -12.28 8.86 0.34
CA LEU A 31 -11.01 8.62 -0.34
C LEU A 31 -10.26 9.95 -0.59
N LYS A 32 -10.97 11.05 -0.91
CA LYS A 32 -10.34 12.38 -1.07
C LYS A 32 -9.72 12.87 0.25
N LYS A 33 -10.45 12.75 1.37
CA LYS A 33 -9.91 13.03 2.71
C LYS A 33 -8.70 12.17 3.04
N TYR A 34 -8.70 10.90 2.65
CA TYR A 34 -7.56 9.99 2.88
C TYR A 34 -6.34 10.35 2.04
N ARG A 35 -6.53 10.87 0.82
CA ARG A 35 -5.46 11.45 -0.01
C ARG A 35 -4.88 12.70 0.65
N ASP A 36 -5.73 13.61 1.10
CA ASP A 36 -5.29 14.86 1.73
C ASP A 36 -4.58 14.59 3.08
N ALA A 37 -5.02 13.56 3.83
CA ALA A 37 -4.35 13.05 5.02
C ALA A 37 -3.12 12.15 4.72
N LYS A 38 -2.71 12.02 3.45
CA LYS A 38 -1.61 11.16 2.96
C LYS A 38 -1.67 9.71 3.44
N LYS A 39 -2.88 9.22 3.73
CA LYS A 39 -3.10 7.80 4.04
C LYS A 39 -3.06 6.94 2.78
N ILE A 40 -3.33 7.53 1.63
CA ILE A 40 -3.34 6.90 0.30
C ILE A 40 -2.42 7.72 -0.61
N ASP A 41 -1.54 7.04 -1.34
CA ASP A 41 -0.66 7.65 -2.35
C ASP A 41 -1.43 7.88 -3.68
N SER A 42 -0.96 8.78 -4.53
CA SER A 42 -1.53 9.09 -5.85
C SER A 42 -1.72 7.83 -6.70
N HIS A 43 -0.75 6.91 -6.68
CA HIS A 43 -0.84 5.64 -7.40
C HIS A 43 -1.97 4.74 -6.86
N MET A 44 -2.08 4.64 -5.54
CA MET A 44 -3.18 3.91 -4.92
C MET A 44 -4.53 4.59 -5.22
N TRP A 45 -4.62 5.91 -5.16
CA TRP A 45 -5.83 6.65 -5.50
C TRP A 45 -6.30 6.39 -6.94
N GLY A 46 -5.37 6.42 -7.91
CA GLY A 46 -5.65 6.19 -9.33
C GLY A 46 -6.15 4.77 -9.63
N LEU A 47 -5.66 3.76 -8.90
CA LEU A 47 -6.09 2.37 -9.06
C LEU A 47 -7.43 2.07 -8.35
N TRP A 48 -7.58 2.61 -7.15
CA TRP A 48 -8.65 2.26 -6.23
C TRP A 48 -9.96 2.99 -6.53
N VAL A 49 -9.92 4.24 -6.99
CA VAL A 49 -11.14 4.98 -7.33
C VAL A 49 -11.92 4.32 -8.48
N PRO A 50 -11.30 3.92 -9.61
CA PRO A 50 -11.98 3.16 -10.65
C PRO A 50 -12.52 1.81 -10.17
N GLN A 51 -11.74 1.09 -9.37
CA GLN A 51 -12.13 -0.22 -8.82
C GLN A 51 -13.30 -0.09 -7.85
N ALA A 52 -13.31 0.93 -7.01
CA ALA A 52 -14.41 1.27 -6.12
C ALA A 52 -15.68 1.71 -6.86
N VAL A 53 -15.55 2.34 -8.03
CA VAL A 53 -16.70 2.70 -8.88
C VAL A 53 -17.25 1.45 -9.59
N ARG A 54 -16.39 0.55 -10.07
CA ARG A 54 -16.77 -0.72 -10.75
C ARG A 54 -17.32 -1.78 -9.80
N ALA A 55 -16.69 -2.00 -8.65
CA ALA A 55 -17.11 -2.98 -7.65
C ALA A 55 -18.49 -2.69 -7.06
N VAL A 56 -18.98 -1.47 -7.25
CA VAL A 56 -20.31 -1.08 -6.79
C VAL A 56 -21.34 -1.51 -7.85
N GLN A 57 -21.00 -1.65 -9.15
CA GLN A 57 -21.95 -1.98 -10.25
C GLN A 57 -22.55 -3.40 -10.18
N GLY A 58 -22.17 -4.23 -9.19
CA GLY A 58 -22.74 -5.56 -8.94
C GLY A 58 -23.98 -5.58 -8.01
N GLU A 59 -24.43 -6.79 -7.62
CA GLU A 59 -25.62 -7.07 -6.79
C GLU A 59 -25.62 -6.38 -5.40
N PRO A 60 -26.80 -6.01 -4.82
CA PRO A 60 -26.92 -5.19 -3.61
C PRO A 60 -26.33 -5.77 -2.32
N VAL A 61 -26.20 -7.09 -2.20
CA VAL A 61 -25.52 -7.75 -1.06
C VAL A 61 -23.99 -7.56 -1.13
N GLN A 62 -23.43 -7.42 -2.34
CA GLN A 62 -22.02 -7.08 -2.51
C GLN A 62 -21.75 -5.59 -2.22
N LYS A 63 -22.75 -4.70 -2.39
CA LYS A 63 -22.61 -3.23 -2.25
C LYS A 63 -22.26 -2.73 -0.84
N GLN A 64 -22.60 -3.47 0.22
CA GLN A 64 -22.21 -3.10 1.59
C GLN A 64 -20.84 -3.68 1.94
N LYS A 65 -20.62 -4.97 1.63
CA LYS A 65 -19.35 -5.66 1.87
C LYS A 65 -18.17 -5.08 1.08
N SER A 66 -18.41 -4.50 -0.11
CA SER A 66 -17.34 -3.94 -0.95
C SER A 66 -16.73 -2.65 -0.41
N PHE A 67 -17.48 -1.83 0.35
CA PHE A 67 -16.94 -0.60 0.96
C PHE A 67 -15.99 -0.94 2.11
N ASP A 68 -16.44 -1.81 3.02
CA ASP A 68 -15.64 -2.26 4.16
C ASP A 68 -14.40 -3.04 3.68
N ARG A 69 -14.58 -3.95 2.70
CA ARG A 69 -13.48 -4.67 2.05
C ARG A 69 -12.46 -3.72 1.42
N SER A 70 -12.89 -2.56 0.92
CA SER A 70 -11.98 -1.59 0.32
C SER A 70 -11.12 -0.88 1.37
N ILE A 71 -11.71 -0.49 2.50
CA ILE A 71 -10.93 0.11 3.60
C ILE A 71 -9.99 -0.92 4.23
N GLU A 72 -10.46 -2.15 4.42
CA GLU A 72 -9.64 -3.27 4.89
C GLU A 72 -8.46 -3.55 3.97
N ALA A 73 -8.69 -3.61 2.66
CA ALA A 73 -7.62 -3.89 1.72
C ALA A 73 -6.60 -2.72 1.63
N ILE A 74 -7.00 -1.45 1.86
CA ILE A 74 -6.03 -0.35 2.03
C ILE A 74 -5.14 -0.58 3.26
N HIS A 75 -5.73 -0.98 4.39
CA HIS A 75 -4.95 -1.26 5.60
C HIS A 75 -4.00 -2.47 5.39
N ASN A 76 -4.47 -3.50 4.71
CA ASN A 76 -3.65 -4.67 4.38
C ASN A 76 -2.49 -4.32 3.44
N GLU A 77 -2.74 -3.59 2.35
CA GLU A 77 -1.69 -3.18 1.42
C GLU A 77 -0.64 -2.30 2.11
N LYS A 78 -1.06 -1.41 3.02
CA LYS A 78 -0.13 -0.61 3.83
C LYS A 78 0.71 -1.46 4.76
N ASN A 79 0.10 -2.43 5.44
CA ASN A 79 0.83 -3.35 6.31
C ASN A 79 1.84 -4.20 5.52
N LEU A 80 1.49 -4.61 4.30
CA LEU A 80 2.40 -5.32 3.40
C LEU A 80 3.59 -4.46 2.99
N LYS A 81 3.36 -3.22 2.55
CA LYS A 81 4.44 -2.28 2.17
C LYS A 81 5.39 -1.98 3.35
N VAL A 82 4.85 -1.84 4.56
CA VAL A 82 5.68 -1.65 5.77
C VAL A 82 6.56 -2.86 6.03
N LYS A 83 6.01 -4.08 5.92
CA LYS A 83 6.76 -5.33 6.08
C LYS A 83 7.84 -5.49 5.00
N GLU A 84 7.50 -5.19 3.75
CA GLU A 84 8.42 -5.24 2.61
C GLU A 84 9.59 -4.26 2.81
N LYS A 85 9.29 -3.02 3.21
CA LYS A 85 10.33 -2.02 3.49
C LYS A 85 11.26 -2.47 4.62
N ALA A 86 10.71 -3.02 5.71
CA ALA A 86 11.52 -3.53 6.82
C ALA A 86 12.42 -4.71 6.39
N LEU A 87 11.92 -5.60 5.53
CA LEU A 87 12.73 -6.70 4.98
C LEU A 87 13.84 -6.17 4.07
N GLN A 88 13.54 -5.19 3.22
CA GLN A 88 14.52 -4.58 2.33
C GLN A 88 15.63 -3.87 3.09
N GLU A 89 15.28 -3.10 4.14
CA GLU A 89 16.26 -2.45 5.02
C GLU A 89 17.20 -3.47 5.70
N GLN A 90 16.67 -4.64 6.10
CA GLN A 90 17.50 -5.72 6.63
C GLN A 90 18.46 -6.29 5.59
N VAL A 91 17.99 -6.51 4.36
CA VAL A 91 18.81 -7.01 3.25
C VAL A 91 19.92 -6.02 2.91
N ASP A 92 19.60 -4.74 2.80
CA ASP A 92 20.56 -3.71 2.44
C ASP A 92 21.59 -3.49 3.56
N ALA A 93 21.19 -3.55 4.83
CA ALA A 93 22.12 -3.54 5.96
C ALA A 93 23.09 -4.75 5.92
N ARG A 94 22.62 -5.94 5.55
CA ARG A 94 23.47 -7.13 5.37
C ARG A 94 24.44 -6.95 4.19
N LYS A 95 23.96 -6.42 3.06
CA LYS A 95 24.80 -6.13 1.88
C LYS A 95 25.88 -5.10 2.19
N GLN A 96 25.53 -4.01 2.88
CA GLN A 96 26.49 -2.98 3.28
C GLN A 96 27.56 -3.53 4.23
N LYS A 97 27.16 -4.35 5.22
CA LYS A 97 28.13 -5.03 6.10
C LYS A 97 29.07 -5.95 5.33
N ALA A 98 28.55 -6.71 4.37
CA ALA A 98 29.37 -7.59 3.52
C ALA A 98 30.31 -6.80 2.59
N ALA A 99 29.85 -5.70 1.99
CA ALA A 99 30.68 -4.82 1.17
C ALA A 99 31.80 -4.18 2.00
N ALA A 100 31.49 -3.62 3.17
CA ALA A 100 32.48 -3.05 4.08
C ALA A 100 33.54 -4.07 4.54
N GLN A 101 33.13 -5.32 4.79
CA GLN A 101 34.06 -6.41 5.09
C GLN A 101 34.97 -6.75 3.90
N LYS A 102 34.44 -6.77 2.68
CA LYS A 102 35.23 -7.01 1.46
C LYS A 102 36.25 -5.89 1.22
N GLU A 103 35.85 -4.63 1.33
CA GLU A 103 36.77 -3.49 1.17
C GLU A 103 37.88 -3.49 2.25
N LYS A 104 37.53 -3.82 3.50
CA LYS A 104 38.54 -4.01 4.56
C LYS A 104 39.52 -5.15 4.26
N ARG A 105 39.09 -6.24 3.62
CA ARG A 105 39.98 -7.34 3.23
C ARG A 105 40.91 -6.92 2.08
N LYS A 106 40.38 -6.23 1.06
CA LYS A 106 41.19 -5.68 -0.05
C LYS A 106 42.27 -4.74 0.46
N LEU A 107 41.92 -3.77 1.31
CA LEU A 107 42.88 -2.84 1.92
C LEU A 107 43.96 -3.58 2.73
N LYS A 108 43.61 -4.64 3.46
CA LYS A 108 44.60 -5.48 4.17
C LYS A 108 45.52 -6.22 3.22
N GLU A 109 44.99 -6.78 2.13
CA GLU A 109 45.80 -7.48 1.12
C GLU A 109 46.73 -6.51 0.36
N GLU A 110 46.25 -5.32 0.01
CA GLU A 110 47.05 -4.25 -0.61
C GLU A 110 48.16 -3.79 0.32
N ASN A 111 47.86 -3.52 1.60
CA ASN A 111 48.86 -3.16 2.60
C ASN A 111 49.88 -4.29 2.83
N LYS A 112 49.44 -5.56 2.83
CA LYS A 112 50.34 -6.71 2.93
C LYS A 112 51.25 -6.81 1.69
N LYS A 113 50.71 -6.64 0.49
CA LYS A 113 51.50 -6.64 -0.77
C LYS A 113 52.51 -5.50 -0.80
N ALA A 114 52.12 -4.29 -0.39
CA ALA A 114 53.01 -3.15 -0.27
C ALA A 114 54.14 -3.39 0.76
N GLY A 115 53.80 -3.98 1.92
CA GLY A 115 54.79 -4.35 2.94
C GLY A 115 55.77 -5.44 2.50
N VAL A 116 55.32 -6.44 1.72
CA VAL A 116 56.22 -7.46 1.15
C VAL A 116 57.10 -6.90 0.03
N ALA A 117 56.62 -5.94 -0.76
CA ALA A 117 57.43 -5.25 -1.77
C ALA A 117 58.52 -4.37 -1.14
N ALA A 118 58.22 -3.70 -0.01
CA ALA A 118 59.22 -2.92 0.74
C ALA A 118 60.24 -3.81 1.49
N ALA A 119 59.86 -5.05 1.85
CA ALA A 119 60.73 -6.02 2.53
C ALA A 119 61.60 -6.87 1.60
N LYS A 120 61.54 -6.69 0.28
CA LYS A 120 62.56 -7.16 -0.67
C LYS A 120 63.50 -6.00 -1.02
N PRO A 121 64.47 -5.64 -0.16
CA PRO A 121 65.59 -4.82 -0.61
C PRO A 121 66.42 -5.62 -1.61
N ALA A 122 66.90 -4.89 -2.61
CA ALA A 122 67.66 -5.36 -3.76
C ALA A 122 68.86 -6.25 -3.39
N GLN A 123 69.05 -7.32 -4.16
CA GLN A 123 70.36 -7.90 -4.44
C GLN A 123 70.72 -7.55 -5.88
#